data_AF-A0A4Q3LEV0-F1
#
_entry.id   AF-A0A4Q3LEV0-F1
#
_cell.length_a   1.000
_cell.length_b   1.000
_cell.length_c   1.000
_cell.angle_alpha   90.00
_cell.angle_beta   90.00
_cell.angle_gamma   90.00
#
_symmetry.space_group_name_H-M   'P 1'
#
loop_
_entity.id
_entity.type
_entity.pdbx_description
1 polymer ?
#
loop_
_entity_poly.entity_id
_entity_poly.type
_entity_poly.pdbx_seq_one_letter_code
_entity_poly.pdbx_strand_id
1 'polypeptide(L)'
;MSGGGSSSASLPLELRNAVSRYPVTLYTSPDCGPCAAARSYLTTRGVPYTERTVTTNEDIKALASVAGEPRVPFATIGGQHVSGFSDQEYGTYLDAAGYPKTSQLPASWRNPAAAPLVAVQAPQAAANRPATPRAPQPRAEAPAPSAPSPANPAGIRF
;
A
#
# COMPACT_ATOMS: atom_id res chain seq x y z
N MET A 1 -14.88 -3.02 -16.65
CA MET A 1 -15.81 -3.46 -15.60
C MET A 1 -15.08 -3.41 -14.27
N SER A 2 -15.32 -2.35 -13.50
CA SER A 2 -14.58 -2.04 -12.28
C SER A 2 -15.39 -2.50 -11.07
N GLY A 3 -14.96 -3.57 -10.41
CA GLY A 3 -15.64 -4.13 -9.25
C GLY A 3 -14.64 -4.61 -8.21
N GLY A 4 -14.17 -3.70 -7.36
CA GLY A 4 -13.28 -4.01 -6.24
C GLY A 4 -13.66 -3.36 -4.91
N GLY A 5 -14.84 -2.72 -4.83
CA GLY A 5 -15.27 -1.93 -3.67
C GLY A 5 -16.40 -2.54 -2.83
N SER A 6 -16.96 -3.68 -3.21
CA SER A 6 -18.16 -4.22 -2.57
C SER A 6 -17.89 -5.29 -1.50
N SER A 7 -16.68 -5.87 -1.46
CA SER A 7 -16.37 -6.96 -0.53
C SER A 7 -16.26 -6.45 0.91
N SER A 8 -15.51 -5.36 1.15
CA SER A 8 -15.34 -4.78 2.48
C SER A 8 -16.61 -4.12 3.03
N ALA A 9 -17.51 -3.67 2.14
CA ALA A 9 -18.81 -3.12 2.52
C ALA A 9 -19.78 -4.17 3.08
N SER A 10 -19.59 -5.44 2.71
CA SER A 10 -20.38 -6.59 3.18
C SER A 10 -19.91 -7.18 4.52
N LEU A 11 -18.79 -6.68 5.05
CA LEU A 11 -18.25 -7.14 6.34
C LEU A 11 -19.08 -6.60 7.51
N PRO A 12 -19.23 -7.39 8.59
CA PRO A 12 -19.80 -6.89 9.85
C PRO A 12 -19.07 -5.64 10.34
N LEU A 13 -19.82 -4.74 10.98
CA LEU A 13 -19.33 -3.40 11.34
C LEU A 13 -18.05 -3.44 12.19
N GLU A 14 -17.99 -4.33 13.18
CA GLU A 14 -16.82 -4.47 14.05
C GLU A 14 -15.56 -4.86 13.27
N LEU A 15 -15.66 -5.87 12.41
CA LEU A 15 -14.56 -6.32 11.57
C LEU A 15 -14.14 -5.24 10.56
N ARG A 16 -15.11 -4.56 9.94
CA ARG A 16 -14.84 -3.47 9.00
C ARG A 16 -14.11 -2.32 9.69
N ASN A 17 -14.47 -1.99 10.93
CA ASN A 17 -13.80 -0.96 11.71
C ASN A 17 -12.36 -1.35 12.04
N ALA A 18 -12.12 -2.60 12.47
CA ALA A 18 -10.78 -3.11 12.73
C ALA A 18 -9.90 -3.06 11.46
N VAL A 19 -10.40 -3.57 10.33
CA VAL A 19 -9.69 -3.56 9.04
C VAL A 19 -9.37 -2.14 8.56
N SER A 20 -10.28 -1.18 8.77
CA SER A 20 -10.07 0.20 8.33
C SER A 20 -9.04 0.94 9.19
N ARG A 21 -8.90 0.58 10.47
CA ARG A 21 -7.95 1.22 11.39
C ARG A 21 -6.59 0.53 11.42
N TYR A 22 -6.59 -0.79 11.37
CA TYR A 22 -5.41 -1.64 11.56
C TYR A 22 -5.29 -2.69 10.45
N PRO A 23 -5.18 -2.27 9.17
CA PRO A 23 -5.12 -3.21 8.05
C PRO A 23 -3.97 -4.19 8.20
N VAL A 24 -4.22 -5.45 7.86
CA VAL A 24 -3.22 -6.52 7.91
C VAL A 24 -2.61 -6.74 6.54
N THR A 25 -1.29 -6.64 6.45
CA THR A 25 -0.52 -7.02 5.24
C THR A 25 0.47 -8.12 5.61
N LEU A 26 0.44 -9.23 4.87
CA LEU A 26 1.36 -10.34 5.01
C LEU A 26 2.35 -10.33 3.85
N TYR A 27 3.64 -10.30 4.18
CA TYR A 27 4.75 -10.33 3.24
C TYR A 27 5.34 -11.74 3.22
N THR A 28 5.45 -12.29 2.02
CA THR A 28 5.82 -13.69 1.79
C THR A 28 6.79 -13.81 0.62
N SER A 29 7.40 -14.98 0.42
CA SER A 29 8.12 -15.32 -0.80
C SER A 29 7.58 -16.63 -1.38
N PRO A 30 7.88 -16.95 -2.65
CA PRO A 30 7.82 -18.32 -3.13
C PRO A 30 8.66 -19.21 -2.22
N ASP A 31 8.22 -20.46 -2.03
CA ASP A 31 8.96 -21.47 -1.29
C ASP A 31 9.23 -21.15 0.20
N CYS A 32 8.37 -20.33 0.81
CA CYS A 32 8.40 -20.04 2.24
C CYS A 32 7.44 -20.95 3.03
N GLY A 33 7.99 -22.00 3.67
CA GLY A 33 7.24 -22.90 4.55
C GLY A 33 6.43 -22.20 5.65
N PRO A 34 7.05 -21.38 6.53
CA PRO A 34 6.34 -20.68 7.60
C PRO A 34 5.33 -19.62 7.10
N CYS A 35 5.45 -19.15 5.85
CA CYS A 35 4.47 -18.24 5.27
C CYS A 35 3.10 -18.91 5.07
N ALA A 36 3.06 -20.22 4.77
CA ALA A 36 1.81 -20.96 4.66
C ALA A 36 1.08 -21.07 6.00
N ALA A 37 1.82 -21.19 7.11
CA ALA A 37 1.25 -21.20 8.45
C ALA A 37 0.62 -19.83 8.79
N ALA A 38 1.32 -18.73 8.50
CA ALA A 38 0.79 -17.39 8.69
C ALA A 38 -0.50 -17.13 7.88
N ARG A 39 -0.55 -17.52 6.60
CA ARG A 39 -1.76 -17.43 5.77
C ARG A 39 -2.92 -18.23 6.36
N SER A 40 -2.65 -19.46 6.76
CA SER A 40 -3.64 -20.37 7.35
C SER A 40 -4.19 -19.83 8.65
N TYR A 41 -3.32 -19.27 9.51
CA TYR A 41 -3.71 -18.66 10.76
C TYR A 41 -4.65 -17.47 10.55
N LEU A 42 -4.27 -16.51 9.68
CA LEU A 42 -5.10 -15.34 9.39
C LEU A 42 -6.46 -15.74 8.78
N THR A 43 -6.46 -16.74 7.90
CA THR A 43 -7.69 -17.27 7.29
C THR A 43 -8.59 -17.94 8.34
N THR A 44 -8.02 -18.75 9.22
CA THR A 44 -8.76 -19.44 10.30
C THR A 44 -9.32 -18.44 11.33
N ARG A 45 -8.53 -17.42 11.69
CA ARG A 45 -8.97 -16.32 12.55
C ARG A 45 -10.02 -15.43 11.90
N GLY A 46 -10.24 -15.54 10.59
CA GLY A 46 -11.20 -14.74 9.84
C GLY A 46 -10.78 -13.29 9.67
N VAL A 47 -9.47 -13.06 9.52
CA VAL A 47 -8.89 -11.73 9.37
C VAL A 47 -8.72 -11.43 7.87
N PRO A 48 -9.38 -10.39 7.32
CA PRO A 48 -9.05 -9.85 6.01
C PRO A 48 -7.61 -9.37 5.97
N TYR A 49 -6.81 -9.89 5.04
CA TYR A 49 -5.43 -9.44 4.85
C TYR A 49 -5.10 -9.26 3.38
N THR A 50 -4.11 -8.43 3.13
CA THR A 50 -3.48 -8.29 1.81
C THR A 50 -2.18 -9.06 1.80
N GLU A 51 -1.93 -9.83 0.75
CA GLU A 51 -0.67 -10.53 0.60
C GLU A 51 0.26 -9.83 -0.40
N ARG A 52 1.53 -9.69 -0.01
CA ARG A 52 2.62 -9.15 -0.81
C ARG A 52 3.70 -10.20 -0.98
N THR A 53 4.01 -10.58 -2.21
CA THR A 53 5.06 -11.56 -2.51
C THR A 53 6.34 -10.85 -2.90
N VAL A 54 7.44 -11.28 -2.30
CA VAL A 54 8.80 -10.79 -2.54
C VAL A 54 9.48 -11.79 -3.46
N THR A 55 9.75 -11.35 -4.69
CA THR A 55 10.35 -12.20 -5.73
C THR A 55 11.55 -11.54 -6.40
N THR A 56 11.58 -10.21 -6.43
CA THR A 56 12.62 -9.43 -7.10
C THR A 56 13.55 -8.75 -6.11
N ASN A 57 14.72 -8.29 -6.58
CA ASN A 57 15.62 -7.47 -5.77
C ASN A 57 14.99 -6.13 -5.35
N GLU A 58 14.05 -5.61 -6.15
CA GLU A 58 13.29 -4.40 -5.83
C GLU A 58 12.33 -4.67 -4.66
N ASP A 59 11.65 -5.82 -4.67
CA ASP A 59 10.84 -6.27 -3.54
C ASP A 59 11.68 -6.44 -2.27
N ILE A 60 12.88 -7.02 -2.37
CA ILE A 60 13.78 -7.22 -1.22
C ILE A 60 14.14 -5.86 -0.59
N LYS A 61 14.48 -4.86 -1.41
CA LYS A 61 14.78 -3.50 -0.93
C LYS A 61 13.56 -2.82 -0.33
N ALA A 62 12.39 -2.99 -0.94
CA ALA A 62 11.14 -2.45 -0.43
C ALA A 62 10.77 -3.08 0.93
N LEU A 63 10.92 -4.40 1.06
CA LEU A 63 10.68 -5.11 2.31
C LEU A 63 11.65 -4.63 3.39
N ALA A 64 12.95 -4.54 3.09
CA ALA A 64 13.94 -4.03 4.04
C ALA A 64 13.63 -2.59 4.50
N SER A 65 13.06 -1.75 3.62
CA SER A 65 12.66 -0.38 3.98
C SER A 65 11.49 -0.33 4.96
N VAL A 66 10.61 -1.33 4.95
CA VAL A 66 9.44 -1.42 5.85
C VAL A 66 9.78 -2.20 7.12
N ALA A 67 10.42 -3.36 6.98
CA ALA A 67 10.68 -4.31 8.06
C ALA A 67 12.04 -4.09 8.75
N GLY A 68 12.93 -3.26 8.19
CA GLY A 68 14.32 -3.10 8.62
C GLY A 68 15.25 -4.18 8.06
N GLU A 69 14.75 -5.40 7.87
CA GLU A 69 15.46 -6.53 7.26
C GLU A 69 14.56 -7.26 6.25
N PRO A 70 15.10 -7.78 5.14
CA PRO A 70 14.31 -8.50 4.14
C PRO A 70 14.04 -9.95 4.56
N ARG A 71 13.34 -10.14 5.70
CA ARG A 71 13.00 -11.47 6.23
C ARG A 71 11.52 -11.76 6.08
N VAL A 72 11.19 -12.98 5.66
CA VAL A 72 9.81 -13.48 5.56
C VAL A 72 9.63 -14.76 6.41
N PRO A 73 8.42 -15.03 6.91
CA PRO A 73 7.23 -14.18 6.85
C PRO A 73 7.40 -12.90 7.67
N PHE A 74 6.80 -11.82 7.19
CA PHE A 74 6.70 -10.55 7.92
C PHE A 74 5.26 -10.07 7.79
N ALA A 75 4.69 -9.49 8.84
CA ALA A 75 3.34 -8.95 8.81
C ALA A 75 3.30 -7.55 9.40
N THR A 76 2.46 -6.70 8.82
CA THR A 76 2.10 -5.40 9.41
C THR A 76 0.64 -5.44 9.83
N ILE A 77 0.35 -5.12 11.08
CA ILE A 77 -1.00 -5.03 11.64
C ILE A 77 -1.23 -3.56 12.01
N GLY A 78 -1.83 -2.79 11.11
CA GLY A 78 -1.85 -1.33 11.21
C GLY A 78 -0.43 -0.76 11.21
N GLY A 79 -0.01 -0.19 12.33
CA GLY A 79 1.35 0.32 12.53
C GLY A 79 2.31 -0.64 13.25
N GLN A 80 1.87 -1.85 13.61
CA GLN A 80 2.70 -2.84 14.30
C GLN A 80 3.41 -3.73 13.28
N HIS A 81 4.68 -4.02 13.52
CA HIS A 81 5.54 -4.84 12.67
C HIS A 81 5.85 -6.15 13.38
N VAL A 82 5.58 -7.27 12.72
CA VAL A 82 5.77 -8.62 13.27
C VAL A 82 6.67 -9.41 12.33
N SER A 83 7.84 -9.79 12.82
CA SER A 83 8.84 -10.55 12.07
C SER A 83 8.74 -12.03 12.42
N GLY A 84 8.61 -12.88 11.40
CA GLY A 84 8.36 -14.31 11.58
C GLY A 84 6.87 -14.64 11.76
N PHE A 85 6.62 -15.87 12.19
CA PHE A 85 5.28 -16.36 12.49
C PHE A 85 5.25 -17.03 13.85
N SER A 86 4.28 -16.63 14.67
CA SER A 86 3.91 -17.24 15.94
C SER A 86 2.42 -16.97 16.18
N ASP A 87 1.63 -18.02 16.40
CA ASP A 87 0.20 -17.91 16.68
C ASP A 87 -0.10 -17.00 17.88
N GLN A 88 0.75 -17.05 18.92
CA GLN A 88 0.59 -16.25 20.13
C GLN A 88 0.84 -14.76 19.86
N GLU A 89 1.88 -14.45 19.11
CA GLU A 89 2.25 -13.07 18.82
C GLU A 89 1.24 -12.42 17.86
N TYR A 90 0.88 -13.12 16.78
CA TYR A 90 -0.18 -12.66 15.86
C TYR A 90 -1.50 -12.50 16.60
N GLY A 91 -1.88 -13.47 17.44
CA GLY A 91 -3.09 -13.40 18.25
C GLY A 91 -3.12 -12.17 19.16
N THR A 92 -2.01 -11.87 19.84
CA THR A 92 -1.89 -10.71 20.73
C THR A 92 -2.11 -9.39 19.99
N TYR A 93 -1.45 -9.20 18.85
CA TYR A 93 -1.60 -7.97 18.07
C TYR A 93 -2.98 -7.84 17.41
N LEU A 94 -3.55 -8.95 16.91
CA LEU A 94 -4.90 -8.94 16.33
C LEU A 94 -5.96 -8.64 17.38
N ASP A 95 -5.85 -9.25 18.57
CA ASP A 95 -6.75 -8.99 19.69
C ASP A 95 -6.65 -7.52 20.13
N ALA A 96 -5.44 -6.97 20.25
CA ALA A 96 -5.21 -5.56 20.59
C ALA A 96 -5.73 -4.59 19.52
N ALA A 97 -5.70 -4.99 18.25
CA ALA A 97 -6.28 -4.24 17.14
C ALA A 97 -7.82 -4.38 17.06
N GLY A 98 -8.45 -5.19 17.92
CA GLY A 98 -9.90 -5.37 17.98
C GLY A 98 -10.45 -6.35 16.95
N TYR A 99 -9.62 -7.24 16.40
CA TYR A 99 -10.12 -8.32 15.56
C TYR A 99 -10.83 -9.38 16.40
N PRO A 100 -12.02 -9.87 15.97
CA PRO A 100 -12.76 -10.87 16.72
C PRO A 100 -11.97 -12.18 16.84
N LYS A 101 -12.15 -12.92 17.94
CA LYS A 101 -11.49 -14.23 18.16
C LYS A 101 -12.02 -15.36 17.27
N THR A 102 -13.22 -15.16 16.73
CA THR A 102 -13.90 -16.07 15.81
C THR A 102 -14.07 -15.39 14.46
N SER A 103 -14.02 -16.17 13.39
CA SER A 103 -14.24 -15.64 12.04
C SER A 103 -15.66 -15.11 11.91
N GLN A 104 -15.78 -13.81 11.62
CA GLN A 104 -17.03 -13.12 11.27
C GLN A 104 -17.12 -12.86 9.77
N LEU A 105 -16.29 -13.55 8.97
CA LEU A 105 -16.28 -13.39 7.53
C LEU A 105 -17.54 -14.02 6.92
N PRO A 106 -18.22 -13.33 5.99
CA PRO A 106 -19.28 -13.94 5.19
C PRO A 106 -18.74 -15.14 4.39
N ALA A 107 -19.59 -16.13 4.12
CA ALA A 107 -19.20 -17.32 3.34
C ALA A 107 -18.72 -16.99 1.90
N SER A 108 -19.16 -15.86 1.35
CA SER A 108 -18.73 -15.34 0.05
C SER A 108 -17.37 -14.63 0.09
N TRP A 109 -16.82 -14.37 1.28
CA TRP A 109 -15.56 -13.65 1.42
C TRP A 109 -14.40 -14.45 0.84
N ARG A 110 -13.54 -13.77 0.08
CA ARG A 110 -12.26 -14.27 -0.42
C ARG A 110 -11.23 -13.18 -0.22
N ASN A 111 -10.08 -13.54 0.35
CA ASN A 111 -8.95 -12.62 0.42
C ASN A 111 -8.45 -12.32 -1.00
N PRO A 112 -7.94 -11.10 -1.27
CA PRO A 112 -7.36 -10.77 -2.55
C PRO A 112 -6.18 -11.71 -2.87
N ALA A 113 -5.98 -11.99 -4.15
CA ALA A 113 -4.82 -12.75 -4.59
C ALA A 113 -3.51 -12.04 -4.20
N ALA A 114 -2.48 -12.84 -3.93
CA ALA A 114 -1.15 -12.32 -3.65
C ALA A 114 -0.63 -11.48 -4.82
N ALA A 115 -0.08 -10.32 -4.52
CA ALA A 115 0.47 -9.40 -5.50
C ALA A 115 1.95 -9.15 -5.19
N PRO A 116 2.80 -8.79 -6.17
CA PRO A 116 4.17 -8.40 -5.90
C PRO A 116 4.22 -7.20 -4.94
N LEU A 117 5.23 -7.15 -4.07
CA LEU A 117 5.40 -6.07 -3.10
C LEU A 117 5.58 -4.73 -3.82
N VAL A 118 6.53 -4.69 -4.74
CA VAL A 118 6.69 -3.59 -5.69
C VAL A 118 5.86 -3.95 -6.91
N ALA A 119 4.64 -3.46 -6.95
CA ALA A 119 3.92 -3.38 -8.21
C ALA A 119 4.51 -2.23 -9.04
N VAL A 120 4.74 -2.46 -10.34
CA VAL A 120 4.75 -1.37 -11.32
C VAL A 120 3.34 -0.76 -11.27
N GLN A 121 3.13 0.21 -10.38
CA GLN A 121 1.81 0.70 -10.04
C GLN A 121 1.23 1.56 -11.16
N ALA A 122 0.12 1.11 -11.76
CA ALA A 122 -0.99 2.04 -11.92
C ALA A 122 -1.58 2.29 -10.51
N PRO A 123 -1.84 3.54 -10.10
CA PRO A 123 -2.09 3.89 -8.71
C PRO A 123 -3.30 3.15 -8.14
N GLN A 124 -3.08 2.33 -7.13
CA GLN A 124 -4.17 1.91 -6.25
C GLN A 124 -4.57 3.14 -5.43
N ALA A 125 -5.80 3.56 -5.67
CA ALA A 125 -6.40 4.78 -5.17
C ALA A 125 -6.09 5.03 -3.69
N ALA A 126 -5.54 6.21 -3.43
CA ALA A 126 -5.83 6.97 -2.23
C ALA A 126 -7.34 7.21 -2.12
N ALA A 127 -8.10 6.18 -1.77
CA ALA A 127 -9.53 6.27 -1.50
C ALA A 127 -9.74 6.83 -0.08
N ASN A 128 -9.51 8.14 0.07
CA ASN A 128 -10.25 9.10 0.92
C ASN A 128 -9.38 10.29 1.34
N ARG A 129 -9.06 11.14 0.37
CA ARG A 129 -9.08 12.60 0.58
C ARG A 129 -9.56 13.22 -0.71
N PRO A 130 -10.63 14.02 -0.74
CA PRO A 130 -10.83 14.93 -1.85
C PRO A 130 -9.68 15.93 -1.79
N ALA A 131 -8.61 15.64 -2.52
CA ALA A 131 -7.63 16.64 -2.89
C ALA A 131 -8.34 17.53 -3.91
N THR A 132 -8.83 18.68 -3.47
CA THR A 132 -9.20 19.78 -4.38
C THR A 132 -8.06 19.99 -5.36
N PRO A 133 -8.28 19.89 -6.68
CA PRO A 133 -7.23 20.19 -7.65
C PRO A 133 -6.91 21.67 -7.55
N ARG A 134 -5.74 22.00 -7.00
CA ARG A 134 -5.19 23.35 -7.17
C ARG A 134 -4.71 23.44 -8.61
N ALA A 135 -5.45 24.20 -9.41
CA ALA A 135 -5.05 24.51 -10.79
C ALA A 135 -3.62 25.08 -10.82
N PRO A 136 -2.78 24.67 -11.78
CA PRO A 136 -1.45 25.23 -11.95
C PRO A 136 -1.58 26.69 -12.39
N GLN A 137 -1.11 27.61 -11.55
CA GLN A 137 -0.92 29.00 -11.94
C GLN A 137 0.26 29.06 -12.93
N PRO A 138 0.11 29.68 -14.11
CA PRO A 138 1.25 29.90 -15.00
C PRO A 138 2.27 30.78 -14.27
N ARG A 139 3.49 30.28 -14.18
CA ARG A 139 4.63 31.02 -13.65
C ARG A 139 4.95 32.11 -14.66
N ALA A 140 4.82 33.37 -14.26
CA ALA A 140 5.32 34.49 -15.03
C ALA A 140 6.84 34.32 -15.19
N GLU A 141 7.26 34.03 -16.41
CA GLU A 141 8.65 33.86 -16.81
C GLU A 141 9.31 35.25 -16.84
N ALA A 142 10.35 35.43 -16.02
CA ALA A 142 11.19 36.62 -16.08
C ALA A 142 12.15 36.51 -17.29
N PRO A 143 12.29 37.53 -18.15
CA PRO A 143 13.26 37.45 -19.24
C PRO A 143 14.68 37.78 -18.75
N ALA A 144 15.63 36.87 -19.01
CA ALA A 144 17.06 37.13 -18.92
C ALA A 144 17.54 37.96 -20.15
N PRO A 145 18.59 38.79 -20.02
CA PRO A 145 19.05 39.65 -21.10
C PRO A 145 19.99 38.90 -22.04
N SER A 146 19.80 39.05 -23.35
CA SER A 146 20.77 38.62 -24.35
C SER A 146 21.26 39.85 -25.12
N ALA A 147 22.56 40.13 -24.99
CA ALA A 147 23.32 41.09 -25.78
C ALA A 147 23.83 40.42 -27.09
N PRO A 148 24.67 41.08 -27.89
CA PRO A 148 24.26 41.95 -28.99
C PRO A 148 24.74 41.40 -30.35
N SER A 149 24.16 41.87 -31.46
CA SER A 149 24.73 41.66 -32.80
C SER A 149 24.27 42.75 -33.79
N PRO A 150 25.03 42.99 -34.87
CA PRO A 150 25.36 44.35 -35.29
C PRO A 150 24.74 44.79 -36.63
N ALA A 151 24.90 46.08 -36.89
CA ALA A 151 24.89 46.77 -38.18
C ALA A 151 23.54 46.92 -38.92
N ASN A 152 23.06 48.18 -38.97
CA ASN A 152 22.71 48.77 -40.25
C ASN A 152 22.90 50.31 -40.22
N PRO A 153 23.43 50.92 -41.30
CA PRO A 153 23.88 52.30 -41.33
C PRO A 153 22.83 53.24 -41.96
N ALA A 154 22.73 54.46 -41.44
CA ALA A 154 22.03 55.62 -42.02
C ALA A 154 20.49 55.54 -42.19
N GLY A 155 19.76 56.49 -41.59
CA GLY A 155 18.38 56.80 -42.00
C GLY A 155 17.49 57.41 -40.91
N ILE A 156 17.63 58.72 -40.67
CA ILE A 156 16.83 59.57 -39.76
C ILE A 156 15.35 59.63 -40.17
N ARG A 157 14.44 59.83 -39.18
CA ARG A 157 13.22 60.71 -39.13
C ARG A 157 12.19 60.10 -38.15
N PHE A 158 11.52 60.77 -37.19
CA PHE A 158 11.25 62.16 -36.83
C PHE A 158 11.31 62.32 -35.30
#